data_AF-A0A2P2IAQ1-F1
#
_entry.id   AF-A0A2P2IAQ1-F1
#
_cell.length_a   1.000
_cell.length_b   1.000
_cell.length_c   1.000
_cell.angle_alpha   90.00
_cell.angle_beta   90.00
_cell.angle_gamma   90.00
#
_symmetry.space_group_name_H-M   'P 1'
#
loop_
_entity.id
_entity.type
_entity.pdbx_description
1 polymer ?
#
loop_
_entity_poly.entity_id
_entity_poly.type
_entity_poly.pdbx_seq_one_letter_code
_entity_poly.pdbx_strand_id
1 'polypeptide(L)'
;QYGLCQTYPRLLAVPTNVPDTDLFKVSGFRKRGRIPVLTWKHPVSEASIWRCSQPKVGLSMRCHEDEVLLKAINNSNPDNDTLYVMDARPKINAHLNRIGGAGYELVQHYGQCRIRFLNIENIHIMRDSIQKLGKVLSRVKADDTDWVTQVEGTNYLKHIRGLLQATFTMISIIDRHKASIVSHCSDGWDRTTQLCALTELCLDPYYRSLDGFIVLIEKEWL
;
A
#
# COMPACT_ATOMS: atom_id res chain seq x y z
N GLN A 1 -11.33 9.81 22.00
CA GLN A 1 -11.58 8.82 20.92
C GLN A 1 -10.70 9.21 19.72
N TYR A 2 -10.13 8.25 18.96
CA TYR A 2 -9.17 8.50 17.86
C TYR A 2 -7.82 9.14 18.27
N GLY A 3 -7.37 8.91 19.52
CA GLY A 3 -6.13 9.50 20.03
C GLY A 3 -4.84 9.02 19.36
N LEU A 4 -4.84 7.80 18.81
CA LEU A 4 -3.67 7.24 18.11
C LEU A 4 -3.53 7.79 16.68
N CYS A 5 -4.64 7.82 15.92
CA CYS A 5 -4.67 8.34 14.56
C CYS A 5 -6.09 8.83 14.23
N GLN A 6 -6.20 10.10 13.86
CA GLN A 6 -7.48 10.75 13.55
C GLN A 6 -8.10 10.30 12.21
N THR A 7 -7.34 9.57 11.39
CA THR A 7 -7.75 9.17 10.02
C THR A 7 -7.89 7.66 9.87
N TYR A 8 -7.86 6.94 10.99
CA TYR A 8 -8.05 5.49 11.06
C TYR A 8 -9.39 5.15 11.71
N PRO A 9 -9.89 3.92 11.47
CA PRO A 9 -11.08 3.44 12.15
C PRO A 9 -10.85 3.34 13.67
N ARG A 10 -11.94 3.21 14.41
CA ARG A 10 -11.91 3.10 15.88
C ARG A 10 -11.20 1.84 16.38
N LEU A 11 -11.27 0.76 15.60
CA LEU A 11 -10.72 -0.54 15.94
C LEU A 11 -9.56 -0.85 14.99
N LEU A 12 -8.42 -1.26 15.54
CA LEU A 12 -7.22 -1.60 14.79
C LEU A 12 -6.74 -2.99 15.20
N ALA A 13 -6.43 -3.82 14.22
CA ALA A 13 -5.83 -5.13 14.44
C ALA A 13 -4.31 -5.03 14.33
N VAL A 14 -3.62 -5.45 15.40
CA VAL A 14 -2.16 -5.35 15.60
C VAL A 14 -1.64 -6.67 16.22
N PRO A 15 -0.32 -6.95 16.16
CA PRO A 15 0.24 -8.13 16.82
C PRO A 15 -0.01 -8.11 18.34
N THR A 16 -0.41 -9.24 18.90
CA THR A 16 -0.83 -9.37 20.32
C THR A 16 0.28 -9.07 21.33
N ASN A 17 1.54 -9.21 20.91
CA ASN A 17 2.73 -9.00 21.75
C ASN A 17 3.28 -7.56 21.68
N VAL A 18 2.61 -6.64 20.98
CA VAL A 18 3.01 -5.23 20.91
C VAL A 18 2.09 -4.39 21.81
N PRO A 19 2.60 -3.74 22.86
CA PRO A 19 1.77 -2.96 23.77
C PRO A 19 1.33 -1.63 23.16
N ASP A 20 0.16 -1.13 23.57
CA ASP A 20 -0.39 0.16 23.11
C ASP A 20 0.59 1.33 23.28
N THR A 21 1.39 1.34 24.34
CA THR A 21 2.41 2.36 24.59
C THR A 21 3.44 2.46 23.46
N ASP A 22 3.80 1.33 22.85
CA ASP A 22 4.73 1.30 21.72
C ASP A 22 4.03 1.74 20.44
N LEU A 23 2.76 1.38 20.24
CA LEU A 23 1.95 1.86 19.11
C LEU A 23 1.86 3.39 19.08
N PHE A 24 1.76 4.05 20.24
CA PHE A 24 1.80 5.52 20.33
C PHE A 24 3.15 6.12 19.91
N LYS A 25 4.26 5.43 20.16
CA LYS A 25 5.58 5.88 19.67
C LYS A 25 5.71 5.67 18.16
N VAL A 26 5.22 4.53 17.66
CA VAL A 26 5.15 4.23 16.22
C VAL A 26 4.29 5.27 15.49
N SER A 27 3.18 5.72 16.08
CA SER A 27 2.35 6.76 15.46
C SER A 27 3.09 8.11 15.35
N GLY A 28 4.00 8.41 16.28
CA GLY A 28 4.93 9.54 16.15
C GLY A 28 5.87 9.41 14.94
N PHE A 29 6.29 8.19 14.62
CA PHE A 29 7.21 7.89 13.51
C PHE A 29 6.53 7.69 12.15
N ARG A 30 5.26 7.29 12.11
CA ARG A 30 4.50 7.10 10.86
C ARG A 30 3.79 8.40 10.46
N LYS A 31 3.78 8.73 9.16
CA LYS A 31 3.14 9.96 8.69
C LYS A 31 1.64 9.98 9.08
N ARG A 32 1.19 11.07 9.73
CA ARG A 32 -0.18 11.21 10.27
C ARG A 32 -0.60 10.14 11.28
N GLY A 33 0.34 9.43 11.90
CA GLY A 33 0.04 8.39 12.89
C GLY A 33 -0.56 7.11 12.29
N ARG A 34 -0.54 6.95 10.97
CA ARG A 34 -1.09 5.76 10.29
C ARG A 34 -0.08 4.61 10.36
N ILE A 35 -0.10 3.93 11.51
CA ILE A 35 0.78 2.80 11.85
C ILE A 35 0.44 1.54 11.03
N PRO A 36 1.35 0.56 10.91
CA PRO A 36 1.02 -0.76 10.38
C PRO A 36 -0.17 -1.41 11.10
N VAL A 37 -1.23 -1.68 10.36
CA VAL A 37 -2.42 -2.40 10.84
C VAL A 37 -2.83 -3.48 9.85
N LEU A 38 -3.36 -4.59 10.36
CA LEU A 38 -3.81 -5.73 9.56
C LEU A 38 -5.02 -5.32 8.70
N THR A 39 -5.02 -5.71 7.42
CA THR A 39 -6.18 -5.56 6.55
C THR A 39 -6.79 -6.90 6.14
N TRP A 40 -5.96 -7.92 5.97
CA TRP A 40 -6.41 -9.26 5.55
C TRP A 40 -5.42 -10.33 6.01
N LYS A 41 -5.92 -11.52 6.32
CA LYS A 41 -5.11 -12.70 6.66
C LYS A 41 -5.54 -13.86 5.76
N HIS A 42 -4.58 -14.62 5.27
CA HIS A 42 -4.84 -15.77 4.42
C HIS A 42 -5.58 -16.87 5.22
N PRO A 43 -6.60 -17.54 4.63
CA PRO A 43 -7.41 -18.52 5.38
C PRO A 43 -6.69 -19.85 5.64
N VAL A 44 -5.71 -20.21 4.80
CA VAL A 44 -4.93 -21.46 4.91
C VAL A 44 -3.52 -21.27 5.48
N SER A 45 -2.72 -20.32 4.94
CA SER A 45 -1.41 -19.98 5.50
C SER A 45 -1.50 -18.81 6.49
N GLU A 46 -0.42 -18.56 7.22
CA GLU A 46 -0.33 -17.42 8.15
C GLU A 46 0.09 -16.10 7.46
N ALA A 47 0.16 -16.09 6.12
CA ALA A 47 0.47 -14.89 5.34
C ALA A 47 -0.60 -13.81 5.53
N SER A 48 -0.19 -12.56 5.66
CA SER A 48 -1.10 -11.44 5.95
C SER A 48 -0.72 -10.16 5.19
N ILE A 49 -1.73 -9.31 4.97
CA ILE A 49 -1.60 -7.99 4.36
C ILE A 49 -1.78 -6.95 5.46
N TRP A 50 -0.83 -6.03 5.52
CA TRP A 50 -0.83 -4.90 6.45
C TRP A 50 -0.74 -3.61 5.65
N ARG A 51 -1.28 -2.52 6.20
CA ARG A 51 -1.24 -1.19 5.57
C ARG A 51 -0.77 -0.11 6.53
N CYS A 52 -0.02 0.86 6.02
CA CYS A 52 0.42 2.03 6.79
C CYS A 52 0.73 3.23 5.89
N SER A 53 1.19 4.31 6.52
CA SER A 53 1.86 5.43 5.85
C SER A 53 3.39 5.25 5.85
N GLN A 54 4.08 6.09 5.08
CA GLN A 54 5.55 6.08 5.09
C GLN A 54 6.13 6.39 6.49
N PRO A 55 7.31 5.84 6.80
CA PRO A 55 8.05 6.20 8.01
C PRO A 55 8.73 7.57 7.90
N LYS A 56 8.95 8.24 9.04
CA LYS A 56 9.66 9.52 9.18
C LYS A 56 11.17 9.34 9.33
N VAL A 57 11.77 8.58 8.41
CA VAL A 57 13.21 8.24 8.45
C VAL A 57 14.08 9.47 8.21
N GLY A 58 13.69 10.37 7.31
CA GLY A 58 14.51 11.50 6.91
C GLY A 58 15.92 11.06 6.48
N LEU A 59 16.93 11.79 6.96
CA LEU A 59 18.33 11.45 6.69
C LEU A 59 18.76 10.14 7.37
N SER A 60 18.39 9.91 8.63
CA SER A 60 18.83 8.73 9.39
C SER A 60 18.03 8.45 10.69
N MET A 61 16.86 9.05 10.86
CA MET A 61 16.00 8.81 12.03
C MET A 61 15.53 7.36 12.07
N ARG A 62 15.46 6.83 13.28
CA ARG A 62 15.02 5.47 13.58
C ARG A 62 13.97 5.48 14.66
N CYS A 63 13.17 4.42 14.70
CA CYS A 63 12.20 4.17 15.76
C CYS A 63 12.30 2.70 16.11
N HIS A 64 12.78 2.40 17.31
CA HIS A 64 12.96 1.03 17.78
C HIS A 64 11.62 0.29 17.81
N GLU A 65 10.55 0.98 18.23
CA GLU A 65 9.22 0.40 18.33
C GLU A 65 8.60 0.09 16.96
N ASP A 66 8.92 0.86 15.91
CA ASP A 66 8.50 0.55 14.54
C ASP A 66 9.25 -0.68 14.01
N GLU A 67 10.56 -0.76 14.27
CA GLU A 67 11.38 -1.94 13.95
C GLU A 67 10.85 -3.20 14.66
N VAL A 68 10.48 -3.10 15.94
CA VAL A 68 9.87 -4.19 16.73
C VAL A 68 8.49 -4.56 16.20
N LEU A 69 7.64 -3.58 15.84
CA LEU A 69 6.31 -3.84 15.29
C LEU A 69 6.41 -4.59 13.96
N LEU A 70 7.28 -4.18 13.04
CA LEU A 70 7.46 -4.88 11.76
C LEU A 70 8.01 -6.30 11.98
N LYS A 71 8.90 -6.49 12.96
CA LYS A 71 9.37 -7.82 13.36
C LYS A 71 8.24 -8.68 13.93
N ALA A 72 7.37 -8.12 14.76
CA ALA A 72 6.22 -8.83 15.32
C ALA A 72 5.20 -9.22 14.24
N ILE A 73 4.96 -8.36 13.26
CA ILE A 73 4.16 -8.67 12.06
C ILE A 73 4.75 -9.86 11.32
N ASN A 74 6.07 -9.86 11.07
CA ASN A 74 6.75 -10.98 10.41
C ASN A 74 6.61 -12.28 11.20
N ASN A 75 6.88 -12.23 12.51
CA ASN A 75 6.81 -13.39 13.40
C ASN A 75 5.39 -13.94 13.58
N SER A 76 4.34 -13.19 13.18
CA SER A 76 2.96 -13.69 13.15
C SER A 76 2.75 -14.71 12.03
N ASN A 77 3.71 -14.87 11.12
CA ASN A 77 3.76 -15.91 10.10
C ASN A 77 4.99 -16.79 10.31
N PRO A 78 4.89 -17.89 11.08
CA PRO A 78 6.04 -18.75 11.39
C PRO A 78 6.58 -19.53 10.17
N ASP A 79 5.81 -19.63 9.10
CA ASP A 79 6.15 -20.40 7.90
C ASP A 79 7.05 -19.62 6.91
N ASN A 80 7.26 -18.32 7.14
CA ASN A 80 8.11 -17.48 6.29
C ASN A 80 8.86 -16.42 7.11
N ASP A 81 10.17 -16.34 6.94
CA ASP A 81 11.04 -15.43 7.71
C ASP A 81 11.18 -14.03 7.10
N THR A 82 10.53 -13.76 5.96
CA THR A 82 10.69 -12.56 5.16
C THR A 82 9.41 -11.72 5.13
N LEU A 83 9.52 -10.46 5.57
CA LEU A 83 8.45 -9.47 5.44
C LEU A 83 8.68 -8.60 4.21
N TYR A 84 7.74 -8.56 3.27
CA TYR A 84 7.88 -7.67 2.11
C TYR A 84 7.25 -6.30 2.39
N VAL A 85 8.05 -5.25 2.23
CA VAL A 85 7.57 -3.86 2.31
C VAL A 85 7.25 -3.39 0.89
N MET A 86 5.97 -3.18 0.62
CA MET A 86 5.44 -2.84 -0.69
C MET A 86 5.22 -1.33 -0.77
N ASP A 87 6.28 -0.58 -1.08
CA ASP A 87 6.18 0.87 -1.29
C ASP A 87 5.56 1.12 -2.67
N ALA A 88 4.34 1.67 -2.67
CA ALA A 88 3.59 1.90 -3.90
C ALA A 88 4.29 2.87 -4.87
N ARG A 89 5.23 3.69 -4.39
CA ARG A 89 5.79 4.80 -5.15
C ARG A 89 6.91 4.36 -6.11
N PRO A 90 7.21 5.16 -7.14
CA PRO A 90 8.51 5.12 -7.79
C PRO A 90 9.62 5.39 -6.77
N LYS A 91 10.73 4.65 -6.89
CA LYS A 91 11.89 4.78 -5.99
C LYS A 91 12.40 6.23 -5.87
N ILE A 92 12.40 6.98 -6.97
CA ILE A 92 12.81 8.39 -6.97
C ILE A 92 11.89 9.25 -6.10
N ASN A 93 10.57 9.03 -6.16
CA ASN A 93 9.59 9.75 -5.34
C ASN A 93 9.74 9.39 -3.86
N ALA A 94 10.01 8.12 -3.55
CA ALA A 94 10.29 7.69 -2.18
C ALA A 94 11.59 8.33 -1.64
N HIS A 95 12.63 8.45 -2.47
CA HIS A 95 13.86 9.13 -2.13
C HIS A 95 13.68 10.63 -1.90
N LEU A 96 12.90 11.33 -2.73
CA LEU A 96 12.57 12.74 -2.53
C LEU A 96 11.81 12.97 -1.21
N ASN A 97 10.87 12.07 -0.86
CA ASN A 97 10.20 12.12 0.45
C ASN A 97 11.19 11.91 1.61
N ARG A 98 12.22 11.09 1.41
CA ARG A 98 13.28 10.89 2.40
C ARG A 98 14.06 12.18 2.67
N ILE A 99 14.42 12.92 1.62
CA ILE A 99 15.06 14.25 1.77
C ILE A 99 14.14 15.19 2.56
N GLY A 100 12.83 15.12 2.33
CA GLY A 100 11.82 15.89 3.06
C GLY A 100 11.48 15.39 4.47
N GLY A 101 12.30 14.54 5.10
CA GLY A 101 12.09 14.07 6.47
C GLY A 101 11.24 12.81 6.62
N ALA A 102 10.73 12.24 5.52
CA ALA A 102 9.96 11.00 5.50
C ALA A 102 10.77 9.84 4.90
N GLY A 103 10.25 9.09 3.93
CA GLY A 103 11.05 8.12 3.19
C GLY A 103 10.51 6.70 3.24
N TYR A 104 11.38 5.73 3.46
CA TYR A 104 11.09 4.30 3.40
C TYR A 104 12.06 3.52 4.30
N GLU A 105 11.69 2.29 4.65
CA GLU A 105 12.40 1.38 5.53
C GLU A 105 13.79 1.03 4.99
N LEU A 106 14.83 1.41 5.73
CA LEU A 106 16.22 1.11 5.36
C LEU A 106 16.58 -0.32 5.80
N VAL A 107 16.76 -1.24 4.85
CA VAL A 107 16.96 -2.69 5.10
C VAL A 107 18.01 -3.01 6.18
N GLN A 108 19.04 -2.18 6.33
CA GLN A 108 20.06 -2.29 7.39
C GLN A 108 19.51 -2.21 8.82
N HIS A 109 18.34 -1.62 9.03
CA HIS A 109 17.66 -1.49 10.33
C HIS A 109 16.45 -2.43 10.44
N TYR A 110 15.91 -2.88 9.31
CA TYR A 110 14.76 -3.78 9.23
C TYR A 110 15.22 -5.13 8.67
N GLY A 111 15.99 -5.90 9.44
CA GLY A 111 16.79 -7.02 8.93
C GLY A 111 16.00 -8.11 8.16
N GLN A 112 14.75 -8.38 8.55
CA GLN A 112 13.87 -9.36 7.88
C GLN A 112 13.03 -8.74 6.75
N CYS A 113 13.11 -7.42 6.56
CA CYS A 113 12.30 -6.72 5.58
C CYS A 113 12.96 -6.65 4.20
N ARG A 114 12.15 -6.85 3.15
CA ARG A 114 12.57 -6.68 1.76
C ARG A 114 11.66 -5.68 1.08
N ILE A 115 12.22 -4.51 0.75
CA ILE A 115 11.45 -3.44 0.11
C ILE A 115 11.31 -3.67 -1.40
N ARG A 116 10.10 -3.44 -1.92
CA ARG A 116 9.75 -3.45 -3.35
C ARG A 116 9.05 -2.14 -3.69
N PHE A 117 9.57 -1.43 -4.68
CA PHE A 117 8.94 -0.22 -5.23
C PHE A 117 8.02 -0.60 -6.39
N LEU A 118 6.74 -0.25 -6.29
CA LEU A 118 5.70 -0.66 -7.24
C LEU A 118 5.46 0.33 -8.37
N ASN A 119 6.14 1.49 -8.34
CA ASN A 119 6.14 2.48 -9.42
C ASN A 119 4.77 3.05 -9.80
N ILE A 120 3.88 3.25 -8.82
CA ILE A 120 2.58 3.90 -9.01
C ILE A 120 2.69 5.40 -8.73
N GLU A 121 2.43 6.19 -9.78
CA GLU A 121 2.54 7.64 -9.77
C GLU A 121 1.58 8.32 -8.78
N ASN A 122 1.88 9.57 -8.45
CA ASN A 122 1.07 10.34 -7.50
C ASN A 122 -0.25 10.83 -8.12
N ILE A 123 -1.13 11.37 -7.26
CA ILE A 123 -2.45 11.86 -7.64
C ILE A 123 -2.44 12.95 -8.73
N HIS A 124 -1.37 13.74 -8.84
CA HIS A 124 -1.26 14.79 -9.85
C HIS A 124 -1.07 14.21 -11.24
N ILE A 125 -0.25 13.16 -11.35
CA ILE A 125 -0.04 12.43 -12.61
C ILE A 125 -1.33 11.71 -13.02
N MET A 126 -2.02 11.06 -12.07
CA MET A 126 -3.29 10.38 -12.35
C MET A 126 -4.37 11.37 -12.82
N ARG A 127 -4.43 12.56 -12.19
CA ARG A 127 -5.35 13.65 -12.58
C ARG A 127 -5.08 14.18 -13.99
N ASP A 128 -3.81 14.42 -14.33
CA ASP A 128 -3.44 14.85 -15.69
C ASP A 128 -3.79 13.77 -16.73
N SER A 129 -3.53 12.50 -16.41
CA SER A 129 -3.84 11.36 -17.28
C SER A 129 -5.34 11.25 -17.60
N ILE A 130 -6.21 11.30 -16.58
CA ILE A 130 -7.67 11.22 -16.82
C ILE A 130 -8.20 12.47 -17.55
N GLN A 131 -7.63 13.65 -17.30
CA GLN A 131 -8.00 14.88 -18.03
C GLN A 131 -7.62 14.79 -19.51
N LYS A 132 -6.45 14.24 -19.83
CA LYS A 132 -6.03 13.96 -21.22
C LYS A 132 -6.97 12.96 -21.88
N LEU A 133 -7.32 11.87 -21.19
CA LEU A 133 -8.26 10.88 -21.70
C LEU A 133 -9.65 11.46 -21.96
N GLY A 134 -10.18 12.29 -21.05
CA GLY A 134 -11.46 12.96 -21.25
C GLY A 134 -11.47 13.87 -22.48
N LYS A 135 -10.36 14.58 -22.75
CA LYS A 135 -10.22 15.40 -23.97
C LYS A 135 -10.24 14.55 -25.25
N VAL A 136 -9.53 13.42 -25.26
CA VAL A 136 -9.52 12.47 -26.38
C VAL A 136 -10.92 11.92 -26.61
N LEU A 137 -11.60 11.46 -25.56
CA LEU A 137 -12.97 10.93 -25.62
C LEU A 137 -14.00 11.97 -26.10
N SER A 138 -13.81 13.25 -25.79
CA SER A 138 -14.73 14.30 -26.23
C SER A 138 -14.65 14.64 -27.72
N ARG A 139 -13.65 14.10 -28.44
CA ARG A 139 -13.36 14.45 -29.84
C ARG A 139 -13.41 13.24 -30.79
N VAL A 140 -13.86 12.08 -30.31
CA VAL A 140 -13.89 10.84 -31.10
C VAL A 140 -14.74 11.03 -32.35
N LYS A 141 -14.20 10.61 -33.49
CA LYS A 141 -14.91 10.55 -34.78
C LYS A 141 -14.86 9.12 -35.32
N ALA A 142 -15.83 8.78 -36.18
CA ALA A 142 -15.93 7.44 -36.76
C ALA A 142 -14.73 7.08 -37.66
N ASP A 143 -14.03 8.08 -38.18
CA ASP A 143 -12.87 7.98 -39.08
C ASP A 143 -11.54 8.36 -38.38
N ASP A 144 -11.47 8.32 -37.04
CA ASP A 144 -10.26 8.67 -36.29
C ASP A 144 -9.17 7.60 -36.43
N THR A 145 -8.24 7.82 -37.35
CA THR A 145 -7.09 6.95 -37.60
C THR A 145 -6.03 7.02 -36.50
N ASP A 146 -6.02 8.10 -35.70
CA ASP A 146 -4.99 8.38 -34.69
C ASP A 146 -5.45 8.01 -33.27
N TRP A 147 -6.66 7.46 -33.13
CA TRP A 147 -7.29 7.12 -31.85
C TRP A 147 -6.36 6.39 -30.88
N VAL A 148 -5.67 5.35 -31.36
CA VAL A 148 -4.79 4.52 -30.52
C VAL A 148 -3.62 5.34 -29.97
N THR A 149 -2.97 6.13 -30.82
CA THR A 149 -1.85 7.01 -30.44
C THR A 149 -2.31 8.10 -29.47
N GLN A 150 -3.49 8.69 -29.71
CA GLN A 150 -4.08 9.68 -28.81
C GLN A 150 -4.35 9.10 -27.42
N VAL A 151 -4.95 7.91 -27.34
CA VAL A 151 -5.20 7.21 -26.07
C VAL A 151 -3.89 6.82 -25.39
N GLU A 152 -2.91 6.32 -26.12
CA GLU A 152 -1.58 5.99 -25.58
C GLU A 152 -0.91 7.23 -24.96
N GLY A 153 -1.00 8.39 -25.64
CA GLY A 153 -0.48 9.67 -25.15
C GLY A 153 -1.08 10.14 -23.81
N THR A 154 -2.23 9.60 -23.40
CA THR A 154 -2.83 9.87 -22.07
C THR A 154 -2.13 9.14 -20.94
N ASN A 155 -1.39 8.06 -21.23
CA ASN A 155 -0.86 7.09 -20.27
C ASN A 155 -1.90 6.42 -19.35
N TYR A 156 -3.20 6.61 -19.57
CA TYR A 156 -4.22 6.10 -18.66
C TYR A 156 -4.16 4.57 -18.52
N LEU A 157 -4.16 3.86 -19.65
CA LEU A 157 -4.03 2.39 -19.66
C LEU A 157 -2.67 1.91 -19.15
N LYS A 158 -1.61 2.71 -19.30
CA LYS A 158 -0.30 2.41 -18.70
C LYS A 158 -0.38 2.45 -17.17
N HIS A 159 -1.09 3.41 -16.59
CA HIS A 159 -1.30 3.48 -15.14
C HIS A 159 -2.17 2.34 -14.62
N ILE A 160 -3.26 2.00 -15.32
CA ILE A 160 -4.09 0.82 -14.98
C ILE A 160 -3.26 -0.46 -15.03
N ARG A 161 -2.49 -0.67 -16.10
CA ARG A 161 -1.58 -1.82 -16.22
C ARG A 161 -0.58 -1.88 -15.06
N GLY A 162 0.03 -0.74 -14.71
CA GLY A 162 0.99 -0.66 -13.60
C GLY A 162 0.36 -1.04 -12.25
N LEU A 163 -0.86 -0.56 -11.97
CA LEU A 163 -1.61 -0.93 -10.77
C LEU A 163 -1.92 -2.43 -10.71
N LEU A 164 -2.37 -3.03 -11.83
CA LEU A 164 -2.66 -4.45 -11.91
C LEU A 164 -1.39 -5.32 -11.79
N GLN A 165 -0.27 -4.90 -12.38
CA GLN A 165 1.02 -5.58 -12.23
C GLN A 165 1.53 -5.55 -10.78
N ALA A 166 1.37 -4.41 -10.10
CA ALA A 166 1.72 -4.27 -8.69
C ALA A 166 0.83 -5.15 -7.79
N THR A 167 -0.47 -5.18 -8.08
CA THR A 167 -1.43 -6.08 -7.40
C THR A 167 -1.04 -7.55 -7.59
N PHE A 168 -0.75 -7.97 -8.83
CA PHE A 168 -0.29 -9.34 -9.11
C PHE A 168 0.99 -9.71 -8.36
N THR A 169 1.90 -8.74 -8.18
CA THR A 169 3.10 -8.92 -7.38
C THR A 169 2.76 -9.21 -5.91
N MET A 170 1.83 -8.44 -5.32
CA MET A 170 1.37 -8.65 -3.94
C MET A 170 0.69 -10.02 -3.79
N ILE A 171 -0.21 -10.37 -4.70
CA ILE A 171 -0.87 -11.70 -4.74
C ILE A 171 0.17 -12.82 -4.79
N SER A 172 1.17 -12.72 -5.65
CA SER A 172 2.21 -13.75 -5.79
C SER A 172 3.03 -13.94 -4.51
N ILE A 173 3.35 -12.85 -3.81
CA ILE A 173 4.07 -12.92 -2.53
C ILE A 173 3.22 -13.63 -1.47
N ILE A 174 1.93 -13.27 -1.37
CA ILE A 174 1.04 -13.82 -0.36
C ILE A 174 0.69 -15.27 -0.66
N ASP A 175 0.24 -15.58 -1.88
CA ASP A 175 -0.32 -16.89 -2.20
C ASP A 175 0.73 -17.89 -2.67
N ARG A 176 1.80 -17.47 -3.35
CA ARG A 176 2.85 -18.42 -3.79
C ARG A 176 4.00 -18.52 -2.83
N HIS A 177 4.49 -17.39 -2.33
CA HIS A 177 5.64 -17.40 -1.40
C HIS A 177 5.21 -17.57 0.06
N LYS A 178 3.89 -17.50 0.34
CA LYS A 178 3.31 -17.60 1.68
C LYS A 178 3.94 -16.59 2.65
N ALA A 179 4.33 -15.43 2.14
CA ALA A 179 4.99 -14.37 2.92
C ALA A 179 4.01 -13.22 3.22
N SER A 180 4.19 -12.58 4.37
CA SER A 180 3.41 -11.41 4.76
C SER A 180 3.92 -10.15 4.07
N ILE A 181 3.04 -9.16 3.92
CA ILE A 181 3.36 -7.88 3.29
C ILE A 181 2.90 -6.68 4.12
N VAL A 182 3.66 -5.59 4.10
CA VAL A 182 3.25 -4.27 4.58
C VAL A 182 3.22 -3.33 3.38
N SER A 183 2.03 -2.86 2.99
CA SER A 183 1.87 -1.89 1.91
C SER A 183 1.76 -0.46 2.43
N HIS A 184 2.50 0.45 1.81
CA HIS A 184 2.36 1.87 2.08
C HIS A 184 2.64 2.71 0.84
N CYS A 185 2.27 3.98 0.90
CA CYS A 185 2.68 4.99 -0.06
C CYS A 185 3.21 6.19 0.73
N SER A 186 2.93 7.43 0.32
CA SER A 186 3.25 8.61 1.15
C SER A 186 2.32 8.69 2.37
N ASP A 187 1.02 8.87 2.16
CA ASP A 187 0.04 9.05 3.23
C ASP A 187 -0.73 7.77 3.59
N GLY A 188 -0.60 6.70 2.80
CA GLY A 188 -1.21 5.40 3.12
C GLY A 188 -2.72 5.30 2.87
N TRP A 189 -3.29 6.19 2.05
CA TRP A 189 -4.75 6.26 1.78
C TRP A 189 -5.14 6.32 0.30
N ASP A 190 -4.21 6.46 -0.64
CA ASP A 190 -4.51 6.50 -2.09
C ASP A 190 -4.14 5.15 -2.72
N ARG A 191 -2.88 5.04 -3.14
CA ARG A 191 -2.31 3.85 -3.80
C ARG A 191 -2.31 2.63 -2.90
N THR A 192 -2.07 2.83 -1.60
CA THR A 192 -2.15 1.74 -0.61
C THR A 192 -3.55 1.15 -0.58
N THR A 193 -4.58 1.99 -0.55
CA THR A 193 -5.98 1.55 -0.58
C THR A 193 -6.29 0.78 -1.87
N GLN A 194 -5.89 1.31 -3.03
CA GLN A 194 -6.06 0.63 -4.32
C GLN A 194 -5.42 -0.77 -4.32
N LEU A 195 -4.17 -0.85 -3.84
CA LEU A 195 -3.39 -2.08 -3.81
C LEU A 195 -3.96 -3.11 -2.83
N CYS A 196 -4.29 -2.70 -1.60
CA CYS A 196 -4.88 -3.60 -0.60
C CYS A 196 -6.22 -4.13 -1.08
N ALA A 197 -7.13 -3.25 -1.50
CA ALA A 197 -8.46 -3.63 -1.95
C ALA A 197 -8.44 -4.56 -3.17
N LEU A 198 -7.63 -4.26 -4.19
CA LEU A 198 -7.51 -5.15 -5.37
C LEU A 198 -6.88 -6.49 -5.02
N THR A 199 -5.88 -6.51 -4.12
CA THR A 199 -5.24 -7.77 -3.69
C THR A 199 -6.25 -8.65 -2.95
N GLU A 200 -7.00 -8.06 -2.02
CA GLU A 200 -8.08 -8.72 -1.29
C GLU A 200 -9.18 -9.24 -2.22
N LEU A 201 -9.64 -8.43 -3.19
CA LEU A 201 -10.63 -8.81 -4.18
C LEU A 201 -10.21 -10.05 -5.01
N CYS A 202 -8.92 -10.17 -5.31
CA CYS A 202 -8.38 -11.32 -6.05
C CYS A 202 -8.21 -12.57 -5.18
N LEU A 203 -7.79 -12.40 -3.92
CA LEU A 203 -7.48 -13.53 -3.03
C LEU A 203 -8.72 -14.11 -2.35
N ASP A 204 -9.72 -13.29 -2.07
CA ASP A 204 -10.87 -13.69 -1.26
C ASP A 204 -12.17 -13.71 -2.09
N PRO A 205 -12.80 -14.89 -2.30
CA PRO A 205 -14.10 -14.97 -2.96
C PRO A 205 -15.19 -14.14 -2.28
N TYR A 206 -15.12 -13.91 -0.97
CA TYR A 206 -16.11 -13.12 -0.24
C TYR A 206 -16.27 -11.72 -0.85
N TYR A 207 -15.16 -11.03 -1.11
CA TYR A 207 -15.18 -9.66 -1.65
C TYR A 207 -15.65 -9.56 -3.11
N ARG A 208 -15.88 -10.69 -3.79
CA ARG A 208 -16.49 -10.75 -5.13
C ARG A 208 -18.01 -10.96 -5.11
N SER A 209 -18.61 -11.10 -3.93
CA SER A 209 -20.06 -10.97 -3.74
C SER A 209 -20.45 -9.49 -3.65
N LEU A 210 -21.74 -9.17 -3.83
CA LEU A 210 -22.23 -7.79 -3.67
C LEU A 210 -21.97 -7.27 -2.24
N ASP A 211 -22.38 -8.05 -1.23
CA ASP A 211 -22.20 -7.69 0.18
C ASP A 211 -20.71 -7.56 0.55
N GLY A 212 -19.89 -8.51 0.10
CA GLY A 212 -18.47 -8.45 0.36
C GLY A 212 -17.79 -7.27 -0.33
N PHE A 213 -18.20 -6.91 -1.55
CA PHE A 213 -17.64 -5.74 -2.23
C PHE A 213 -18.02 -4.43 -1.52
N ILE A 214 -19.24 -4.33 -0.99
CA ILE A 214 -19.65 -3.21 -0.12
C ILE A 214 -18.76 -3.15 1.13
N VAL A 215 -18.57 -4.28 1.81
CA VAL A 215 -17.68 -4.35 2.98
C VAL A 215 -16.24 -3.98 2.63
N LEU A 216 -15.74 -4.38 1.47
CA LEU A 216 -14.39 -4.01 1.01
C LEU A 216 -14.25 -2.49 0.85
N ILE A 217 -15.27 -1.83 0.30
CA ILE A 217 -15.31 -0.36 0.19
C ILE A 217 -15.33 0.28 1.58
N GLU A 218 -16.27 -0.13 2.44
CA GLU A 218 -16.41 0.40 3.81
C GLU A 218 -15.15 0.20 4.65
N LYS A 219 -14.45 -0.92 4.46
CA LYS A 219 -13.24 -1.26 5.22
C LYS A 219 -11.99 -0.56 4.70
N GLU A 220 -11.77 -0.57 3.39
CA GLU A 220 -10.49 -0.09 2.82
C GLU A 220 -10.50 1.39 2.46
N TRP A 221 -11.66 1.97 2.14
CA TRP A 221 -11.78 3.31 1.55
C TRP A 221 -12.38 4.37 2.48
N LEU A 222 -13.35 4.02 3.32
CA LEU A 222 -14.09 4.96 4.19
C LEU A 222 -13.48 5.04 5.60
#